data_AF-A0A183DVQ0-F1
#
_entry.id   AF-A0A183DVQ0-F1
#
_cell.length_a   1.000
_cell.length_b   1.000
_cell.length_c   1.000
_cell.angle_alpha   90.00
_cell.angle_beta   90.00
_cell.angle_gamma   90.00
#
_symmetry.space_group_name_H-M   'P 1'
#
loop_
_entity.id
_entity.type
_entity.pdbx_description
1 polymer ?
#
loop_
_entity_poly.entity_id
_entity_poly.type
_entity_poly.pdbx_seq_one_letter_code
_entity_poly.pdbx_strand_id
1 'polypeptide(L)'
;MQADLENSQRLVPHQNLLKYKDTKDPDGFVPNLAAETKAAFAHYQLKFRTMPGNALYEATVQYNVLENTITVDLASISHVNQYGDLPHCIIDKNYFLAAYCVCYDKIKKADFWN
;
A
#
# COMPACT_ATOMS: atom_id res chain seq x y z
N MET A 1 10.34 7.74 14.70
CA MET A 1 9.13 7.53 13.89
C MET A 1 8.54 6.19 14.30
N GLN A 2 7.33 6.20 14.84
CA GLN A 2 6.58 4.99 15.20
C GLN A 2 5.37 4.88 14.26
N ALA A 3 4.92 3.67 13.97
CA ALA A 3 3.79 3.43 13.08
C ALA A 3 2.85 2.36 13.64
N ASP A 4 1.55 2.63 13.58
CA ASP A 4 0.49 1.70 13.97
C ASP A 4 -0.36 1.33 12.77
N LEU A 5 -0.59 0.03 12.61
CA LEU A 5 -1.40 -0.50 11.50
C LEU A 5 -2.89 -0.30 11.80
N GLU A 6 -3.57 0.42 10.91
CA GLU A 6 -5.01 0.68 11.01
C GLU A 6 -5.82 -0.39 10.27
N ASN A 7 -5.31 -0.82 9.10
CA ASN A 7 -5.95 -1.85 8.29
C ASN A 7 -4.93 -2.55 7.40
N SER A 8 -5.22 -3.80 7.05
CA SER A 8 -4.49 -4.54 6.03
C SER A 8 -5.44 -5.40 5.21
N GLN A 9 -5.26 -5.38 3.89
CA GLN A 9 -6.04 -6.20 2.97
C GLN A 9 -5.11 -6.92 2.01
N ARG A 10 -5.36 -8.22 1.80
CA ARG A 10 -4.65 -9.02 0.80
C ARG A 10 -5.46 -9.07 -0.49
N LEU A 11 -4.83 -8.61 -1.56
CA LEU A 11 -5.38 -8.55 -2.90
C LEU A 11 -4.69 -9.61 -3.77
N VAL A 12 -5.45 -10.60 -4.20
CA VAL A 12 -5.01 -11.66 -5.10
C VAL A 12 -5.98 -11.80 -6.26
N PRO A 13 -5.53 -12.30 -7.42
CA PRO A 13 -6.42 -12.56 -8.54
C PRO A 13 -7.60 -13.45 -8.15
N HIS A 14 -8.75 -13.20 -8.76
CA HIS A 14 -9.96 -13.99 -8.53
C HIS A 14 -9.73 -15.47 -8.88
N GLN A 15 -10.32 -16.38 -8.11
CA GLN A 15 -10.06 -17.82 -8.25
C GLN A 15 -10.37 -18.36 -9.66
N ASN A 16 -11.42 -17.85 -10.31
CA ASN A 16 -11.77 -18.26 -11.68
C ASN A 16 -10.68 -17.87 -12.69
N LEU A 17 -10.00 -16.74 -12.49
CA LEU A 17 -8.88 -16.34 -13.37
C LEU A 17 -7.69 -17.28 -13.18
N LEU A 18 -7.40 -17.67 -11.93
CA LEU A 18 -6.34 -18.64 -11.63
C LEU A 18 -6.64 -20.03 -12.20
N LYS A 19 -7.91 -20.42 -12.26
CA LYS A 19 -8.32 -21.74 -12.79
C LYS A 19 -8.53 -21.77 -14.29
N TYR A 20 -8.54 -20.62 -14.96
CA TYR A 20 -8.78 -20.55 -16.40
C TYR A 20 -7.66 -21.25 -17.18
N LYS A 21 -8.05 -22.13 -18.10
CA LYS A 21 -7.14 -22.85 -18.99
C LYS A 21 -7.35 -22.45 -20.45
N ASP A 22 -8.59 -22.59 -20.92
CA ASP A 22 -9.03 -22.38 -22.30
C ASP A 22 -10.58 -22.32 -22.36
N THR A 23 -11.16 -22.36 -23.56
CA THR A 23 -12.61 -22.51 -23.76
C THR A 23 -12.99 -23.98 -23.77
N LYS A 24 -14.12 -24.32 -23.14
CA LYS A 24 -14.62 -25.70 -23.09
C LYS A 24 -15.43 -26.08 -24.34
N ASP A 25 -16.04 -25.08 -24.96
CA ASP A 25 -16.99 -25.17 -26.05
C ASP A 25 -16.46 -24.54 -27.36
N PRO A 26 -16.96 -24.97 -28.54
CA PRO A 26 -16.49 -24.45 -29.83
C PRO A 26 -16.81 -22.98 -30.09
N ASP A 27 -17.88 -22.45 -29.50
CA ASP A 27 -18.32 -21.06 -29.56
C ASP A 27 -17.67 -20.17 -28.49
N GLY A 28 -17.03 -20.77 -27.48
CA GLY A 28 -16.13 -20.09 -26.55
C GLY A 28 -16.80 -19.33 -25.41
N PHE A 29 -18.08 -19.60 -25.13
CA PHE A 29 -18.82 -18.92 -24.05
C PHE A 29 -18.67 -19.59 -22.69
N VAL A 30 -18.25 -20.87 -22.65
CA VAL A 30 -18.06 -21.63 -21.41
C VAL A 30 -16.56 -21.78 -21.10
N PRO A 31 -16.05 -21.16 -20.03
CA PRO A 31 -14.64 -21.28 -19.67
C PRO A 31 -14.33 -22.67 -19.11
N ASN A 32 -13.16 -23.20 -19.47
CA ASN A 32 -12.58 -24.36 -18.82
C ASN A 32 -11.78 -23.92 -17.59
N LEU A 33 -12.33 -24.19 -16.39
CA LEU A 33 -11.74 -23.81 -15.11
C LEU A 33 -11.02 -24.98 -14.40
N ALA A 34 -10.25 -25.76 -15.17
CA ALA A 34 -9.54 -26.95 -14.68
C ALA A 34 -8.05 -26.72 -14.40
N ALA A 35 -7.50 -25.51 -14.59
CA ALA A 35 -6.11 -25.23 -14.25
C ALA A 35 -5.89 -25.18 -12.74
N GLU A 36 -4.68 -25.53 -12.30
CA GLU A 36 -4.24 -25.47 -10.89
C GLU A 36 -3.26 -24.32 -10.63
N THR A 37 -3.30 -23.28 -11.46
CA THR A 37 -2.37 -22.15 -11.35
C THR A 37 -2.50 -21.47 -9.99
N LYS A 38 -1.35 -21.26 -9.33
CA LYS A 38 -1.28 -20.51 -8.07
C LYS A 38 -0.85 -19.07 -8.37
N ALA A 39 -1.33 -18.13 -7.55
CA ALA A 39 -0.91 -16.74 -7.66
C ALA A 39 0.60 -16.62 -7.35
N ALA A 40 1.38 -16.18 -8.34
CA ALA A 40 2.81 -15.91 -8.16
C ALA A 40 3.05 -14.63 -7.34
N PHE A 41 2.10 -13.69 -7.39
CA PHE A 41 2.16 -12.40 -6.70
C PHE A 41 0.92 -12.20 -5.84
N ALA A 42 1.11 -11.52 -4.71
CA ALA A 42 0.02 -10.97 -3.90
C ALA A 42 0.31 -9.49 -3.65
N HIS A 43 -0.71 -8.65 -3.78
CA HIS A 43 -0.63 -7.27 -3.35
C HIS A 43 -1.22 -7.14 -1.96
N TYR A 44 -0.62 -6.32 -1.10
CA TYR A 44 -1.15 -5.97 0.20
C TYR A 44 -1.38 -4.47 0.23
N GLN A 45 -2.61 -4.07 0.53
CA GLN A 45 -2.95 -2.68 0.78
C GLN A 45 -2.90 -2.46 2.29
N LEU A 46 -1.97 -1.63 2.72
CA LEU A 46 -1.75 -1.31 4.13
C LEU A 46 -2.20 0.12 4.38
N LYS A 47 -2.96 0.31 5.44
CA LYS A 47 -3.28 1.63 5.98
C LYS A 47 -2.68 1.73 7.36
N PHE A 48 -1.84 2.74 7.59
CA PHE A 48 -1.13 2.89 8.85
C PHE A 48 -1.01 4.35 9.22
N ARG A 49 -0.94 4.60 10.52
CA ARG A 49 -0.77 5.92 11.11
C ARG A 49 0.64 6.02 11.64
N THR A 50 1.29 7.16 11.41
CA THR A 50 2.66 7.40 11.88
C THR A 50 2.70 8.55 12.87
N MET A 51 3.73 8.51 13.70
CA MET A 51 3.99 9.58 14.66
C MET A 51 5.46 10.00 14.68
N PRO A 52 5.70 11.30 14.97
CA PRO A 52 4.72 12.32 15.38
C PRO A 52 3.85 12.89 14.23
N GLY A 53 2.76 13.58 14.59
CA GLY A 53 1.94 14.34 13.62
C GLY A 53 0.72 13.61 13.05
N ASN A 54 0.44 12.39 13.51
CA ASN A 54 -0.81 11.67 13.23
C ASN A 54 -1.08 11.48 11.71
N ALA A 55 -0.01 11.32 10.93
CA ALA A 55 -0.08 11.17 9.48
C ALA A 55 -0.59 9.77 9.10
N LEU A 56 -1.62 9.73 8.26
CA LEU A 56 -2.26 8.51 7.80
C LEU A 56 -1.80 8.20 6.39
N TYR A 57 -1.18 7.04 6.20
CA TYR A 57 -0.68 6.60 4.91
C TYR A 57 -1.43 5.38 4.42
N GLU A 58 -1.49 5.26 3.10
CA GLU A 58 -1.87 4.05 2.40
C GLU A 58 -0.73 3.63 1.49
N ALA A 59 -0.30 2.38 1.58
CA ALA A 59 0.78 1.83 0.78
C ALA A 59 0.36 0.50 0.14
N THR A 60 0.77 0.29 -1.10
CA THR A 60 0.62 -0.98 -1.79
C THR A 60 1.96 -1.72 -1.79
N VAL A 61 1.96 -2.91 -1.22
CA VAL A 61 3.12 -3.79 -1.14
C VAL A 61 2.92 -4.93 -2.11
N GLN A 62 3.90 -5.19 -2.98
CA GLN A 62 3.90 -6.36 -3.84
C GLN A 62 4.76 -7.45 -3.20
N TYR A 63 4.17 -8.62 -2.95
CA TYR A 63 4.87 -9.81 -2.50
C TYR A 63 4.98 -10.82 -3.64
N ASN A 64 6.20 -11.15 -4.04
CA ASN A 64 6.50 -12.24 -4.96
C ASN A 64 6.68 -13.53 -4.14
N VAL A 65 5.74 -14.45 -4.27
CA VAL A 65 5.71 -15.71 -3.51
C VAL A 65 6.82 -16.65 -3.95
N LEU A 66 7.20 -16.60 -5.24
CA LEU A 66 8.18 -17.52 -5.82
C LEU A 66 9.60 -17.17 -5.38
N GLU A 67 9.91 -15.87 -5.32
CA GLU A 67 11.23 -15.37 -4.94
C GLU A 67 11.32 -15.02 -3.45
N ASN A 68 10.18 -15.03 -2.74
CA ASN A 68 10.06 -14.55 -1.37
C ASN A 68 10.56 -13.11 -1.20
N THR A 69 10.25 -12.25 -2.17
CA THR A 69 10.68 -10.84 -2.20
C THR A 69 9.49 -9.90 -2.00
N ILE A 70 9.75 -8.77 -1.33
CA ILE A 70 8.78 -7.71 -1.12
C ILE A 70 9.28 -6.47 -1.84
N THR A 71 8.43 -5.87 -2.66
CA THR A 71 8.70 -4.62 -3.36
C THR A 71 7.66 -3.57 -2.95
N VAL A 72 8.14 -2.37 -2.63
CA VAL A 72 7.32 -1.21 -2.31
C VAL A 72 7.77 -0.06 -3.19
N ASP A 73 6.85 0.52 -3.95
CA ASP A 73 7.10 1.76 -4.66
C ASP A 73 6.76 2.94 -3.75
N LEU A 74 7.80 3.66 -3.31
CA LEU A 74 7.65 4.83 -2.45
C LEU A 74 6.86 5.95 -3.14
N ALA A 75 6.88 6.05 -4.48
CA ALA A 75 6.08 7.04 -5.21
C ALA A 75 4.58 6.72 -5.18
N SER A 76 4.21 5.45 -4.92
CA SER A 76 2.82 5.00 -4.82
C SER A 76 2.22 5.17 -3.41
N ILE A 77 3.02 5.53 -2.41
CA ILE A 77 2.54 5.76 -1.04
C ILE A 77 1.72 7.04 -1.02
N SER A 78 0.48 6.92 -0.55
CA SER A 78 -0.47 8.03 -0.48
C SER A 78 -0.58 8.54 0.96
N HIS A 79 -0.33 9.83 1.17
CA HIS A 79 -0.66 10.51 2.43
C HIS A 79 -2.14 10.90 2.41
N VAL A 80 -2.96 10.18 3.19
CA VAL A 80 -4.42 10.17 3.08
C VAL A 80 -5.08 11.40 3.70
N ASN A 81 -4.57 11.90 4.82
CA ASN A 81 -5.08 13.11 5.48
C ASN A 81 -4.29 14.36 5.07
N GLN A 82 -4.83 15.56 5.33
CA GLN A 82 -4.16 16.81 5.02
C GLN A 82 -2.92 17.02 5.91
N TYR A 83 -1.75 17.32 5.32
CA TYR A 83 -0.53 17.69 6.05
C TYR A 83 -0.49 19.17 6.46
N GLY A 84 -1.12 20.06 5.68
CA GLY A 84 -1.20 21.49 6.01
C GLY A 84 0.18 22.16 6.17
N ASP A 85 0.39 22.83 7.29
CA ASP A 85 1.64 23.56 7.61
C ASP A 85 2.66 22.69 8.38
N LEU A 86 2.35 21.40 8.60
CA LEU A 86 3.24 20.48 9.32
C LEU A 86 4.63 20.36 8.67
N PRO A 87 4.81 20.30 7.33
CA PRO A 87 6.12 20.19 6.71
C PRO A 87 6.79 21.55 6.37
N HIS A 88 6.32 22.69 6.88
CA HIS A 88 6.76 24.01 6.39
C HIS A 88 8.29 24.22 6.34
N CYS A 89 9.04 23.68 7.31
CA CYS A 89 10.51 23.78 7.39
C CYS A 89 11.27 22.96 6.34
N ILE A 90 10.61 22.07 5.58
CA ILE A 90 11.21 21.29 4.48
C ILE A 90 10.79 21.79 3.09
N ILE A 91 9.76 22.65 2.98
CA ILE A 91 9.21 23.08 1.69
C ILE A 91 10.29 23.70 0.79
N ASP A 92 11.09 24.62 1.32
CA ASP A 92 12.15 25.31 0.56
C ASP A 92 13.42 24.46 0.40
N LYS A 93 13.52 23.32 1.08
CA LYS A 93 14.70 22.43 1.06
C LYS A 93 14.50 21.25 0.12
N ASN A 94 13.38 20.56 0.27
CA ASN A 94 12.97 19.46 -0.58
C ASN A 94 11.46 19.25 -0.45
N TYR A 95 10.72 19.85 -1.38
CA TYR A 95 9.27 19.74 -1.44
C TYR A 95 8.76 18.29 -1.53
N PHE A 96 9.50 17.36 -2.14
CA PHE A 96 9.07 15.95 -2.23
C PHE A 96 9.00 15.26 -0.87
N LEU A 97 9.73 15.76 0.13
CA LEU A 97 9.66 15.26 1.50
C LEU A 97 8.49 15.83 2.29
N ALA A 98 7.75 16.82 1.76
CA ALA A 98 6.61 17.42 2.46
C ALA A 98 5.51 16.39 2.77
N ALA A 99 5.39 15.35 1.95
CA ALA A 99 4.46 14.25 2.16
C ALA A 99 4.89 13.28 3.27
N TYR A 100 6.10 13.39 3.81
CA TYR A 100 6.66 12.43 4.79
C TYR A 100 7.16 13.09 6.07
N CYS A 101 7.60 14.33 5.97
CA CYS A 101 8.23 15.05 7.06
C CYS A 101 7.22 15.91 7.84
N VAL A 102 7.54 16.09 9.12
CA VAL A 102 6.86 17.06 9.98
C VAL A 102 7.91 17.90 10.69
N CYS A 103 7.59 19.17 10.94
CA CYS A 103 8.43 20.14 11.61
C CYS A 103 8.01 20.22 13.08
N TYR A 104 8.95 19.96 13.98
CA TYR A 104 8.66 19.79 15.40
C TYR A 104 8.12 21.03 16.11
N ASP A 105 8.34 22.23 15.56
CA ASP A 105 7.72 23.48 16.04
C ASP A 105 6.20 23.54 15.77
N LYS A 106 5.68 22.67 14.88
CA LYS A 106 4.23 22.53 14.59
C LYS A 106 3.60 21.30 15.26
N ILE A 107 4.37 20.48 15.95
CA ILE A 107 3.89 19.29 16.65
C ILE A 107 3.63 19.63 18.12
N LYS A 108 2.43 19.31 18.64
CA LYS A 108 2.12 19.46 20.07
C LYS A 108 2.61 18.24 20.84
N LYS A 109 2.83 18.37 22.14
CA LYS A 109 3.20 17.23 23.01
C LYS A 109 2.24 16.03 22.91
N ALA A 110 0.94 16.28 22.70
CA ALA A 110 -0.07 15.24 22.52
C ALA A 110 0.08 14.44 21.21
N ASP A 111 0.83 14.97 20.25
CA ASP A 111 1.06 14.36 18.93
C ASP A 111 2.40 13.58 18.86
N PHE A 112 3.11 13.48 19.99
CA PHE A 112 4.18 12.51 20.24
C PHE A 112 3.58 11.42 21.14
N TRP A 113 3.72 10.14 20.81
CA TRP A 113 3.09 9.05 21.59
C TRP A 113 3.63 9.08 23.03
N ASN A 114 2.77 8.77 24.01
CA ASN A 114 3.20 8.42 25.36
C ASN A 114 3.91 7.07 25.36
#